data_AF-A0A1H0GZS7-F1
#
_entry.id   AF-A0A1H0GZS7-F1
#
_cell.length_a   1.000
_cell.length_b   1.000
_cell.length_c   1.000
_cell.angle_alpha   90.00
_cell.angle_beta   90.00
_cell.angle_gamma   90.00
#
_symmetry.space_group_name_H-M   'P 1'
#
loop_
_entity.id
_entity.type
_entity.pdbx_description
1 polymer ?
#
loop_
_entity_poly.entity_id
_entity_poly.type
_entity_poly.pdbx_seq_one_letter_code
_entity_poly.pdbx_strand_id
1 'polypeptide(L)'
;MFKERSRMMTKTDKAIGLFKDGRLRDALAIFKTFKIGFSKEERRTLQIASETLNGSGRFYQMLGIDTTLEVQKSITVIKQKYMKVL
;
A
#
# COMPACT_ATOMS: atom_id res chain seq x y z
N MET A 1 -17.91 16.00 31.47
CA MET A 1 -17.05 16.29 30.30
C MET A 1 -16.22 15.04 30.00
N PHE A 2 -16.68 14.19 29.08
CA PHE A 2 -15.91 13.00 28.68
C PHE A 2 -14.73 13.46 27.84
N LYS A 3 -13.53 13.31 28.37
CA LYS A 3 -12.27 13.59 27.68
C LYS A 3 -12.20 12.65 26.48
N GLU A 4 -12.36 13.19 25.29
CA GLU A 4 -12.19 12.47 24.02
C GLU A 4 -10.82 11.81 24.06
N ARG A 5 -10.79 10.47 24.12
CA ARG A 5 -9.52 9.73 24.06
C ARG A 5 -8.96 10.01 22.68
N SER A 6 -7.93 10.84 22.60
CA SER A 6 -7.12 11.03 21.39
C SER A 6 -6.76 9.66 20.82
N ARG A 7 -7.45 9.26 19.75
CA ARG A 7 -7.26 7.96 19.10
C ARG A 7 -5.82 7.92 18.61
N MET A 8 -4.98 7.11 19.24
CA MET A 8 -3.58 6.96 18.85
C MET A 8 -3.54 6.56 17.38
N MET A 9 -2.92 7.39 16.54
CA MET A 9 -2.83 7.12 15.10
C MET A 9 -2.01 5.84 14.89
N THR A 10 -2.64 4.83 14.28
CA THR A 10 -1.95 3.58 13.97
C THR A 10 -1.15 3.70 12.67
N LYS A 11 -0.25 2.74 12.41
CA LYS A 11 0.42 2.63 11.10
C LYS A 11 -0.59 2.46 9.95
N THR A 12 -1.69 1.76 10.22
CA THR A 12 -2.79 1.58 9.27
C THR A 12 -3.47 2.92 8.98
N ASP A 13 -3.83 3.70 10.00
CA ASP A 13 -4.45 5.02 9.81
C ASP A 13 -3.54 5.95 9.01
N LYS A 14 -2.23 5.96 9.33
CA LYS A 14 -1.24 6.74 8.59
C LYS A 14 -1.15 6.32 7.12
N ALA A 15 -1.07 5.03 6.85
CA ALA A 15 -0.97 4.51 5.48
C ALA A 15 -2.24 4.81 4.66
N ILE A 16 -3.41 4.70 5.28
CA ILE A 16 -4.69 5.07 4.65
C ILE A 16 -4.76 6.57 4.37
N GLY A 17 -4.33 7.43 5.31
CA GLY A 17 -4.26 8.87 5.10
C GLY A 17 -3.39 9.24 3.91
N LEU A 18 -2.15 8.74 3.88
CA LEU A 18 -1.24 8.94 2.74
C LEU A 18 -1.84 8.45 1.41
N PHE A 19 -2.55 7.33 1.43
CA PHE A 19 -3.21 6.80 0.24
C PHE A 19 -4.36 7.71 -0.24
N LYS A 20 -5.18 8.23 0.69
CA LYS A 20 -6.26 9.18 0.37
C LYS A 20 -5.74 10.49 -0.22
N ASP A 21 -4.59 10.94 0.26
CA ASP A 21 -3.92 12.17 -0.21
C ASP A 21 -3.19 11.97 -1.57
N GLY A 22 -3.33 10.80 -2.21
CA GLY A 22 -2.65 10.49 -3.47
C GLY A 22 -1.15 10.21 -3.33
N ARG A 23 -0.61 10.17 -2.11
CA ARG A 23 0.80 9.89 -1.81
C ARG A 23 1.09 8.39 -1.84
N LEU A 24 0.87 7.79 -3.01
CA LEU A 24 0.92 6.33 -3.20
C LEU A 24 2.26 5.71 -2.82
N ARG A 25 3.38 6.37 -3.18
CA ARG A 25 4.74 5.91 -2.85
C ARG A 25 4.93 5.74 -1.33
N ASP A 26 4.51 6.75 -0.57
CA ASP A 26 4.65 6.76 0.89
C ASP A 26 3.69 5.76 1.55
N ALA A 27 2.47 5.66 1.04
CA ALA A 27 1.50 4.68 1.51
C ALA A 27 2.01 3.23 1.31
N LEU A 28 2.50 2.91 0.11
CA LEU A 28 3.03 1.58 -0.21
C LEU A 28 4.29 1.23 0.58
N ALA A 29 5.12 2.22 0.92
CA ALA A 29 6.28 2.01 1.80
C ALA A 29 5.87 1.49 3.19
N ILE A 30 4.68 1.86 3.69
CA ILE A 30 4.13 1.33 4.95
C ILE A 30 3.41 0.00 4.70
N PHE A 31 2.49 -0.07 3.72
CA PHE A 31 1.69 -1.28 3.48
C PHE A 31 2.53 -2.52 3.21
N LYS A 32 3.66 -2.40 2.49
CA LYS A 32 4.56 -3.54 2.23
C LYS A 32 5.15 -4.17 3.50
N THR A 33 5.16 -3.46 4.63
CA THR A 33 5.71 -3.94 5.89
C THR A 33 4.73 -4.83 6.68
N PHE A 34 3.46 -4.88 6.26
CA PHE A 34 2.44 -5.63 6.99
C PHE A 34 2.63 -7.13 6.75
N LYS A 35 2.86 -7.86 7.85
CA LYS A 35 3.05 -9.33 7.82
C LYS A 35 1.72 -10.09 7.77
N ILE A 36 0.65 -9.48 8.25
CA ILE A 36 -0.69 -10.07 8.40
C ILE A 36 -1.69 -9.16 7.66
N GLY A 37 -2.80 -9.73 7.17
CA GLY A 37 -3.86 -9.01 6.47
C GLY A 37 -3.74 -9.01 4.95
N PHE A 38 -2.59 -9.45 4.43
CA PHE A 38 -2.35 -9.64 3.00
C PHE A 38 -1.93 -11.09 2.71
N SER A 39 -2.42 -11.65 1.60
CA SER A 39 -1.95 -12.92 1.06
C SER A 39 -0.48 -12.82 0.62
N LYS A 40 0.15 -13.95 0.31
CA LYS A 40 1.52 -13.97 -0.23
C LYS A 40 1.62 -13.22 -1.55
N GLU A 41 0.62 -13.36 -2.41
CA GLU A 41 0.53 -12.70 -3.71
C GLU A 41 0.31 -11.19 -3.55
N GLU A 42 -0.64 -10.79 -2.69
CA GLU A 42 -0.89 -9.37 -2.40
C GLU A 42 0.37 -8.68 -1.87
N ARG A 43 1.11 -9.33 -0.96
CA ARG A 43 2.38 -8.79 -0.44
C ARG A 43 3.43 -8.65 -1.54
N ARG A 44 3.54 -9.62 -2.45
CA ARG A 44 4.44 -9.54 -3.60
C ARG A 44 4.09 -8.35 -4.49
N THR A 45 2.81 -8.16 -4.81
CA THR A 45 2.33 -7.01 -5.58
C THR A 45 2.65 -5.68 -4.88
N LEU A 46 2.38 -5.56 -3.57
CA LEU A 46 2.70 -4.35 -2.79
C LEU A 46 4.20 -4.06 -2.78
N GLN A 47 5.04 -5.09 -2.68
CA GLN A 47 6.49 -4.96 -2.71
C GLN A 47 6.98 -4.45 -4.08
N ILE A 48 6.57 -5.11 -5.17
CA ILE A 48 6.95 -4.73 -6.53
C ILE A 48 6.50 -3.30 -6.83
N ALA A 49 5.27 -2.94 -6.48
CA ALA A 49 4.75 -1.60 -6.66
C ALA A 49 5.56 -0.57 -5.86
N SER A 50 5.85 -0.83 -4.58
CA SER A 50 6.66 0.07 -3.76
C SER A 50 8.06 0.27 -4.33
N GLU A 51 8.73 -0.81 -4.74
CA GLU A 51 10.09 -0.73 -5.29
C GLU A 51 10.11 -0.07 -6.67
N THR A 52 9.11 -0.33 -7.51
CA THR A 52 8.92 0.35 -8.79
C THR A 52 8.82 1.87 -8.61
N LEU A 53 7.97 2.33 -7.68
CA LEU A 53 7.83 3.76 -7.37
C LEU A 53 9.05 4.38 -6.68
N ASN A 54 10.02 3.57 -6.24
CA ASN A 54 11.30 4.01 -5.70
C ASN A 54 12.45 3.93 -6.72
N GLY A 55 12.17 3.64 -8.00
CA GLY A 55 13.16 3.62 -9.08
C GLY A 55 13.68 2.23 -9.46
N SER A 56 13.26 1.17 -8.77
CA SER A 56 13.72 -0.20 -9.04
C SER A 56 12.87 -0.95 -10.09
N GLY A 57 11.98 -0.26 -10.81
CA GLY A 57 11.05 -0.88 -11.77
C GLY A 57 11.74 -1.65 -12.90
N ARG A 58 12.89 -1.14 -13.38
CA ARG A 58 13.65 -1.75 -14.48
C ARG A 58 14.07 -3.20 -14.18
N PHE A 59 14.41 -3.51 -12.92
CA PHE A 59 14.75 -4.86 -12.50
C PHE A 59 13.59 -5.84 -12.76
N TYR A 60 12.39 -5.46 -12.34
CA TYR A 60 11.19 -6.28 -12.52
C TYR A 60 10.78 -6.40 -14.00
N GLN A 61 10.91 -5.33 -14.76
CA GLN A 61 10.65 -5.35 -16.21
C GLN A 61 11.58 -6.31 -16.95
N MET A 62 12.87 -6.37 -16.58
CA MET A 62 13.82 -7.36 -17.14
C MET A 62 13.45 -8.81 -16.80
N LEU A 63 12.73 -9.03 -15.70
CA LEU A 63 12.18 -10.35 -15.35
C LEU A 63 10.84 -10.65 -16.06
N GLY A 64 10.40 -9.79 -16.98
CA GLY A 64 9.14 -9.94 -17.72
C GLY A 64 7.90 -9.54 -16.91
N ILE A 65 8.06 -8.81 -15.80
CA ILE A 65 6.94 -8.38 -14.96
C ILE A 65 6.44 -7.01 -15.44
N ASP A 66 5.14 -6.91 -15.71
CA ASP A 66 4.48 -5.63 -15.96
C ASP A 66 4.35 -4.84 -14.64
N THR A 67 5.30 -3.94 -14.42
CA THR A 67 5.34 -3.07 -13.25
C THR A 67 4.17 -2.10 -13.18
N THR A 68 3.63 -1.68 -14.32
CA THR A 68 2.49 -0.75 -14.37
C THR A 68 1.24 -1.46 -13.86
N LEU A 69 1.04 -2.70 -14.32
CA LEU A 69 -0.04 -3.55 -13.86
C LEU A 69 0.09 -3.88 -12.36
N GLU A 70 1.29 -4.18 -11.87
CA GLU A 70 1.50 -4.44 -10.44
C GLU A 70 1.21 -3.20 -9.58
N VAL A 71 1.56 -2.00 -10.04
CA VAL A 71 1.16 -0.75 -9.36
C VAL A 71 -0.37 -0.61 -9.35
N GLN A 72 -1.07 -0.86 -10.46
CA GLN A 72 -2.53 -0.81 -10.50
C GLN A 72 -3.19 -1.85 -9.58
N LYS A 73 -2.71 -3.10 -9.58
CA LYS A 73 -3.18 -4.16 -8.68
C LYS A 73 -2.99 -3.76 -7.22
N SER A 74 -1.87 -3.13 -6.87
CA SER A 74 -1.59 -2.68 -5.50
C SER A 74 -2.63 -1.67 -5.00
N ILE A 75 -3.07 -0.75 -5.86
CA ILE A 75 -4.13 0.22 -5.58
C ILE A 75 -5.46 -0.51 -5.33
N THR A 76 -5.80 -1.47 -6.19
CA THR A 76 -7.03 -2.28 -6.05
C THR A 76 -7.05 -3.07 -4.75
N VAL A 77 -5.94 -3.73 -4.40
CA VAL A 77 -5.81 -4.50 -3.15
C VAL A 77 -6.00 -3.60 -1.92
N ILE A 78 -5.36 -2.42 -1.89
CA ILE A 78 -5.52 -1.48 -0.77
C ILE A 78 -6.97 -0.98 -0.69
N LYS A 79 -7.56 -0.62 -1.84
CA LYS A 79 -8.96 -0.16 -1.88
C LYS A 79 -9.93 -1.22 -1.35
N GLN A 80 -9.77 -2.47 -1.78
CA GLN A 80 -10.64 -3.57 -1.36
C GLN A 80 -10.58 -3.87 0.14
N LYS A 81 -9.40 -3.73 0.76
CA LYS A 81 -9.22 -4.03 2.19
C LYS A 81 -9.51 -2.86 3.13
N TYR A 82 -9.20 -1.64 2.70
CA TYR A 82 -9.17 -0.48 3.60
C TYR A 82 -10.04 0.70 3.15
N MET A 83 -10.52 0.71 1.90
CA MET A 83 -11.35 1.79 1.36
C MET A 83 -12.75 1.34 0.95
N LYS A 84 -13.21 0.19 1.42
CA LYS A 84 -14.65 -0.07 1.42
C LYS A 84 -15.32 0.98 2.33
N VAL A 85 -15.74 2.08 1.71
CA VAL A 85 -16.77 2.96 2.23
C VAL A 85 -18.09 2.35 1.78
N LEU A 86 -18.85 1.93 2.79
CA LEU A 86 -20.31 1.86 2.93
C LEU A 86 -21.13 1.47 1.70
#